data_AF-A0AB74CIV9-F1
#
_entry.id   AF-A0AB74CIV9-F1
#
_cell.length_a   1.000
_cell.length_b   1.000
_cell.length_c   1.000
_cell.angle_alpha   90.00
_cell.angle_beta   90.00
_cell.angle_gamma   90.00
#
_symmetry.space_group_name_H-M   'P 1'
#
loop_
_entity.id
_entity.type
_entity.pdbx_description
1 polymer ?
#
loop_
_entity_poly.entity_id
_entity_poly.type
_entity_poly.pdbx_seq_one_letter_code
_entity_poly.pdbx_strand_id
1 'polypeptide(L)'
;MPNLSKGFKSFKDKTSGKGGLNLSATMIADDIDIKEMKKKESWGPGGIKTTTVDPMKFSLSDPETTISFGDGIISKSNKINYTNKQQVKWKIDTVTGRVPGHEHGTTNLEFKWTATGSWKDKKTPGHPNLLGFDWAGDKNWTITKSAEDVQWWEAFGGASNKIPEPLQNLQVPSPNTKLEMNTLDYFLTTNLLYPGKHIFDADDPSSGSTDKGLAFPHDLILTGETKIK
;
A
#
# COMPACT_ATOMS: atom_id res chain seq x y z
N MET A 1 -0.29 18.18 2.28
CA MET A 1 0.22 17.58 3.54
C MET A 1 1.75 17.51 3.49
N PRO A 2 2.48 18.49 4.06
CA PRO A 2 3.94 18.61 3.87
C PRO A 2 4.74 17.37 4.29
N ASN A 3 4.33 16.70 5.36
CA ASN A 3 5.06 15.56 5.93
C ASN A 3 4.99 14.27 5.11
N LEU A 4 4.11 14.17 4.09
CA LEU A 4 4.04 13.03 3.18
C LEU A 4 4.50 13.35 1.75
N SER A 5 5.00 14.56 1.52
CA SER A 5 5.38 15.06 0.18
C SER A 5 6.55 14.30 -0.47
N LYS A 6 7.35 13.58 0.32
CA LYS A 6 8.44 12.74 -0.18
C LYS A 6 7.95 11.46 -0.87
N GLY A 7 6.81 10.92 -0.45
CA GLY A 7 6.22 9.69 -0.99
C GLY A 7 4.96 9.91 -1.84
N PHE A 8 4.36 11.10 -1.74
CA PHE A 8 3.09 11.42 -2.40
C PHE A 8 3.04 12.87 -2.88
N LYS A 9 2.31 13.12 -3.97
CA LYS A 9 2.04 14.45 -4.54
C LYS A 9 0.57 14.61 -4.92
N SER A 10 0.19 15.82 -5.35
CA SER A 10 -1.15 16.11 -5.88
C SER A 10 -2.28 15.78 -4.89
N PHE A 11 -2.08 16.06 -3.60
CA PHE A 11 -3.06 15.79 -2.56
C PHE A 11 -4.39 16.49 -2.82
N LYS A 12 -5.49 15.76 -2.67
CA LYS A 12 -6.86 16.25 -2.70
C LYS A 12 -7.57 15.82 -1.44
N ASP A 13 -8.25 16.76 -0.80
CA ASP A 13 -9.14 16.44 0.32
C ASP A 13 -10.40 15.73 -0.22
N LYS A 14 -10.71 14.58 0.37
CA LYS A 14 -11.87 13.72 0.07
C LYS A 14 -12.70 13.46 1.33
N THR A 15 -12.50 14.25 2.38
CA THR A 15 -13.21 14.10 3.64
C THR A 15 -14.70 14.38 3.44
N SER A 16 -15.53 13.37 3.72
CA SER A 16 -16.99 13.48 3.65
C SER A 16 -17.59 13.11 5.02
N GLY A 17 -18.18 14.08 5.72
CA GLY A 17 -18.79 13.88 7.05
C GLY A 17 -18.08 14.64 8.17
N LYS A 18 -18.47 14.35 9.42
CA LYS A 18 -17.82 14.88 10.63
C LYS A 18 -16.86 13.83 11.17
N GLY A 19 -15.55 14.13 11.13
CA GLY A 19 -14.51 13.31 11.75
C GLY A 19 -13.55 12.64 10.76
N GLY A 20 -12.26 12.69 11.10
CA GLY A 20 -11.17 12.04 10.38
C GLY A 20 -10.70 12.86 9.19
N LEU A 21 -9.62 12.40 8.56
CA LEU A 21 -9.07 13.02 7.36
C LEU A 21 -8.92 11.98 6.27
N ASN A 22 -9.58 12.18 5.13
CA ASN A 22 -9.43 11.33 3.96
C ASN A 22 -8.83 12.13 2.82
N LEU A 23 -7.70 11.68 2.30
CA LEU A 23 -6.98 12.29 1.19
C LEU A 23 -6.87 11.30 0.05
N SER A 24 -6.92 11.82 -1.18
CA SER A 24 -6.35 11.12 -2.33
C SER A 24 -5.04 11.78 -2.75
N ALA A 25 -4.06 11.00 -3.18
CA ALA A 25 -2.77 11.51 -3.62
C ALA A 25 -2.12 10.59 -4.65
N THR A 26 -1.27 11.14 -5.49
CA THR A 26 -0.45 10.40 -6.44
C THR A 26 0.79 9.85 -5.73
N MET A 27 1.01 8.54 -5.78
CA MET A 27 2.22 7.93 -5.22
C MET A 27 3.46 8.33 -6.04
N ILE A 28 4.56 8.62 -5.34
CA ILE A 28 5.88 8.81 -5.91
C ILE A 28 6.66 7.53 -5.62
N ALA A 29 6.79 6.70 -6.65
CA ALA A 29 7.55 5.45 -6.66
C ALA A 29 7.84 5.08 -8.12
N ASP A 30 8.76 4.14 -8.32
CA ASP A 30 9.05 3.61 -9.65
C ASP A 30 7.87 2.78 -10.18
N ASP A 31 7.75 2.70 -11.50
CA ASP A 31 6.80 1.79 -12.14
C ASP A 31 7.06 0.35 -11.71
N ILE A 32 5.98 -0.43 -11.57
CA ILE A 32 6.10 -1.87 -11.41
C ILE A 32 6.30 -2.47 -12.80
N ASP A 33 7.44 -3.13 -12.99
CA ASP A 33 7.80 -3.86 -14.21
C ASP A 33 7.92 -5.36 -13.92
N ILE A 34 6.92 -6.12 -14.37
CA ILE A 34 6.90 -7.58 -14.29
C ILE A 34 7.26 -8.09 -15.67
N LYS A 35 8.48 -8.61 -15.80
CA LYS A 35 8.98 -9.17 -17.05
C LYS A 35 8.16 -10.38 -17.47
N GLU A 36 8.25 -10.70 -18.76
CA GLU A 36 7.71 -11.93 -19.32
C GLU A 36 8.13 -13.14 -18.48
N MET A 37 7.17 -13.98 -18.11
CA MET A 37 7.44 -15.20 -17.34
C MET A 37 7.35 -16.41 -18.26
N LYS A 38 8.43 -17.19 -18.33
CA LYS A 38 8.50 -18.43 -19.10
C LYS A 38 8.78 -19.60 -18.18
N LYS A 39 7.90 -20.61 -18.20
CA LYS A 39 8.11 -21.89 -17.52
C LYS A 39 8.13 -23.00 -18.57
N LYS A 40 9.24 -23.74 -18.64
CA LYS A 40 9.39 -24.91 -19.51
C LYS A 40 9.38 -26.18 -18.65
N GLU A 41 8.53 -27.12 -19.00
CA GLU A 41 8.38 -28.41 -18.35
C GLU A 41 8.60 -29.51 -19.39
N SER A 42 9.15 -30.65 -18.96
CA SER A 42 9.39 -31.80 -19.84
C SER A 42 8.91 -33.07 -19.18
N TRP A 43 8.27 -33.97 -19.93
CA TRP A 43 7.80 -35.27 -19.45
C TRP A 43 7.96 -36.35 -20.51
N GLY A 44 8.26 -37.57 -20.05
CA GLY A 44 8.38 -38.75 -20.89
C GLY A 44 9.34 -38.57 -22.08
N PRO A 45 9.27 -39.46 -23.09
CA PRO A 45 10.11 -39.37 -24.27
C PRO A 45 9.61 -38.24 -25.21
N GLY A 46 10.09 -37.01 -25.00
CA GLY A 46 9.97 -35.90 -25.95
C GLY A 46 8.80 -34.93 -25.72
N GLY A 47 8.07 -35.03 -24.61
CA GLY A 47 7.01 -34.08 -24.25
C GLY A 47 7.59 -32.78 -23.68
N ILE A 48 7.24 -31.63 -24.26
CA ILE A 48 7.63 -30.30 -23.78
C ILE A 48 6.37 -29.43 -23.64
N LYS A 49 6.26 -28.71 -22.53
CA LYS A 49 5.23 -27.68 -22.30
C LYS A 49 5.94 -26.38 -21.98
N THR A 50 5.58 -25.33 -22.71
CA THR A 50 6.10 -23.98 -22.48
C THR A 50 4.95 -23.07 -22.14
N THR A 51 4.89 -22.64 -20.89
CA THR A 51 3.97 -21.61 -20.43
C THR A 51 4.65 -20.26 -20.58
N THR A 52 4.02 -19.33 -21.29
CA THR A 52 4.48 -17.94 -21.45
C THR A 52 3.39 -17.01 -20.91
N VAL A 53 3.78 -16.06 -20.08
CA VAL A 53 2.90 -14.98 -19.60
C VAL A 53 3.49 -13.67 -20.08
N ASP A 54 2.66 -12.83 -20.70
CA ASP A 54 3.07 -11.54 -21.23
C ASP A 54 3.62 -10.63 -20.12
N PRO A 55 4.58 -9.74 -20.44
CA PRO A 55 5.06 -8.75 -19.48
C PRO A 55 3.94 -7.78 -19.08
N MET A 56 4.04 -7.24 -17.87
CA MET A 56 3.14 -6.20 -17.36
C MET A 56 3.96 -5.02 -16.87
N LYS A 57 3.52 -3.82 -17.22
CA LYS A 57 4.10 -2.59 -16.68
C LYS A 57 2.99 -1.62 -16.31
N PHE A 58 3.01 -1.12 -15.09
CA PHE A 58 2.06 -0.10 -14.64
C PHE A 58 2.71 0.90 -13.70
N SER A 59 2.25 2.15 -13.81
CA SER A 59 2.70 3.24 -12.95
C SER A 59 1.96 3.22 -11.63
N LEU A 60 2.67 3.57 -10.56
CA LEU A 60 2.08 3.79 -9.24
C LEU A 60 1.48 5.20 -9.09
N SER A 61 1.68 6.07 -10.07
CA SER A 61 1.08 7.39 -10.09
C SER A 61 -0.41 7.39 -10.48
N ASP A 62 -0.92 6.26 -10.99
CA ASP A 62 -2.30 6.09 -11.44
C ASP A 62 -2.77 4.65 -11.13
N PRO A 63 -3.89 4.44 -10.40
CA PRO A 63 -4.80 5.43 -9.85
C PRO A 63 -4.24 6.19 -8.64
N GLU A 64 -5.00 7.17 -8.14
CA GLU A 64 -4.67 7.85 -6.89
C GLU A 64 -4.71 6.87 -5.70
N THR A 65 -3.77 7.04 -4.79
CA THR A 65 -3.72 6.35 -3.49
C THR A 65 -4.67 7.02 -2.52
N THR A 66 -5.40 6.22 -1.73
CA THR A 66 -6.19 6.72 -0.61
C THR A 66 -5.37 6.72 0.68
N ILE A 67 -5.38 7.84 1.39
CA ILE A 67 -4.73 8.02 2.69
C ILE A 67 -5.79 8.46 3.69
N SER A 68 -6.01 7.66 4.72
CA SER A 68 -7.04 7.89 5.73
C SER A 68 -6.41 8.02 7.11
N PHE A 69 -6.87 9.00 7.88
CA PHE A 69 -6.59 9.17 9.29
C PHE A 69 -7.89 9.07 10.07
N GLY A 70 -7.88 8.30 11.16
CA GLY A 70 -9.05 8.18 12.02
C GLY A 70 -9.27 9.40 12.89
N ASP A 71 -10.52 9.56 13.33
CA ASP A 71 -10.99 10.62 14.23
C ASP A 71 -10.71 10.34 15.71
N GLY A 72 -10.53 9.08 16.08
CA GLY A 72 -10.23 8.65 17.45
C GLY A 72 -8.86 9.11 17.95
N ILE A 73 -8.79 9.38 19.25
CA ILE A 73 -7.54 9.53 20.00
C ILE A 73 -6.78 8.20 19.90
N ILE A 74 -5.54 8.24 19.40
CA ILE A 74 -4.69 7.05 19.13
C ILE A 74 -5.39 6.10 18.14
N SER A 75 -5.95 6.65 17.06
CA SER A 75 -6.63 5.80 16.08
C SER A 75 -5.69 4.77 15.46
N LYS A 76 -6.09 3.49 15.53
CA LYS A 76 -5.49 2.37 14.78
C LYS A 76 -5.97 2.31 13.33
N SER A 77 -6.89 3.19 12.92
CA SER A 77 -7.47 3.19 11.58
C SER A 77 -6.70 4.04 10.56
N ASN A 78 -5.55 4.61 10.94
CA ASN A 78 -4.71 5.33 9.98
C ASN A 78 -4.15 4.37 8.94
N LYS A 79 -4.49 4.58 7.67
CA LYS A 79 -4.20 3.61 6.61
C LYS A 79 -3.94 4.29 5.27
N ILE A 80 -2.95 3.76 4.55
CA ILE A 80 -2.75 4.01 3.13
C ILE A 80 -3.26 2.77 2.39
N ASN A 81 -4.05 2.97 1.35
CA ASN A 81 -4.50 1.90 0.46
C ASN A 81 -4.30 2.31 -1.00
N TYR A 82 -3.62 1.46 -1.75
CA TYR A 82 -3.50 1.56 -3.20
C TYR A 82 -4.05 0.30 -3.85
N THR A 83 -4.75 0.44 -4.97
CA THR A 83 -5.29 -0.67 -5.74
C THR A 83 -5.13 -0.40 -7.23
N ASN A 84 -4.56 -1.35 -7.96
CA ASN A 84 -4.41 -1.26 -9.41
C ASN A 84 -4.90 -2.56 -10.06
N LYS A 85 -5.60 -2.45 -11.19
CA LYS A 85 -6.15 -3.58 -11.93
C LYS A 85 -5.42 -3.71 -13.26
N GLN A 86 -4.97 -4.93 -13.55
CA GLN A 86 -4.28 -5.28 -14.78
C GLN A 86 -4.95 -6.50 -15.42
N GLN A 87 -4.79 -6.62 -16.74
CA GLN A 87 -5.13 -7.81 -17.48
C GLN A 87 -3.87 -8.32 -18.15
N VAL A 88 -3.60 -9.62 -18.03
CA VAL A 88 -2.42 -10.24 -18.62
C VAL A 88 -2.80 -11.45 -19.42
N LYS A 89 -2.26 -11.52 -20.64
CA LYS A 89 -2.44 -12.67 -21.51
C LYS A 89 -1.36 -13.70 -21.24
N TRP A 90 -1.71 -14.95 -21.49
CA TRP A 90 -0.79 -16.06 -21.37
C TRP A 90 -1.10 -17.10 -22.43
N LYS A 91 -0.11 -17.94 -22.72
CA LYS A 91 -0.23 -19.10 -23.58
C LYS A 91 0.56 -20.28 -23.06
N ILE A 92 0.12 -21.47 -23.40
CA ILE A 92 0.75 -22.75 -23.12
C ILE A 92 0.88 -23.47 -24.45
N ASP A 93 2.13 -23.65 -24.88
CA ASP A 93 2.48 -24.41 -26.06
C ASP A 93 2.96 -25.80 -25.62
N THR A 94 2.27 -26.85 -26.06
CA THR A 94 2.62 -28.25 -25.76
C THR A 94 3.07 -28.97 -27.03
N VAL A 95 4.22 -29.64 -26.97
CA VAL A 95 4.77 -30.46 -28.05
C VAL A 95 4.90 -31.89 -27.55
N THR A 96 4.09 -32.80 -28.09
CA THR A 96 4.18 -34.26 -27.83
C THR A 96 4.11 -35.04 -29.14
N GLY A 97 5.25 -35.59 -29.57
CA GLY A 97 5.33 -36.54 -30.70
C GLY A 97 4.95 -35.98 -32.07
N ARG A 98 3.67 -35.69 -32.32
CA ARG A 98 3.12 -35.25 -33.62
C ARG A 98 2.03 -34.17 -33.59
N VAL A 99 1.38 -33.88 -32.46
CA VAL A 99 0.30 -32.88 -32.40
C VAL A 99 0.68 -31.76 -31.43
N PRO A 100 0.90 -30.52 -31.90
CA PRO A 100 1.06 -29.39 -31.02
C PRO A 100 -0.28 -29.07 -30.36
N GLY A 101 -0.28 -28.95 -29.03
CA GLY A 101 -1.38 -28.38 -28.28
C GLY A 101 -1.12 -26.89 -28.04
N HIS A 102 -2.15 -26.06 -28.20
CA HIS A 102 -2.09 -24.64 -27.89
C HIS A 102 -3.25 -24.28 -26.98
N GLU A 103 -2.94 -23.66 -25.84
CA GLU A 103 -3.92 -23.13 -24.89
C GLU A 103 -3.55 -21.67 -24.58
N HIS A 104 -4.52 -20.78 -24.48
CA HIS A 104 -4.30 -19.37 -24.15
C HIS A 104 -5.45 -18.81 -23.31
N GLY A 105 -5.21 -17.68 -22.67
CA GLY A 105 -6.24 -16.99 -21.91
C GLY A 105 -5.78 -15.64 -21.40
N THR A 106 -6.72 -14.95 -20.75
CA THR A 106 -6.48 -13.69 -20.04
C THR A 106 -6.75 -13.90 -18.56
N THR A 107 -5.87 -13.37 -17.71
CA THR A 107 -6.07 -13.30 -16.27
C THR A 107 -6.19 -11.85 -15.83
N ASN A 108 -7.27 -11.55 -15.12
CA ASN A 108 -7.45 -10.31 -14.40
C ASN A 108 -6.66 -10.37 -13.08
N LEU A 109 -5.87 -9.33 -12.82
CA LEU A 109 -5.06 -9.19 -11.61
C LEU A 109 -5.44 -7.90 -10.90
N GLU A 110 -5.76 -8.02 -9.60
CA GLU A 110 -5.97 -6.86 -8.73
C GLU A 110 -4.84 -6.79 -7.71
N PHE A 111 -3.97 -5.81 -7.90
CA PHE A 111 -2.83 -5.51 -7.05
C PHE A 111 -3.27 -4.58 -5.92
N LYS A 112 -3.09 -5.01 -4.67
CA LYS A 112 -3.34 -4.21 -3.47
C LYS A 112 -2.08 -4.07 -2.64
N TRP A 113 -1.81 -2.84 -2.23
CA TRP A 113 -0.76 -2.53 -1.26
C TRP A 113 -1.30 -1.60 -0.19
N THR A 114 -0.96 -1.88 1.07
CA THR A 114 -1.40 -1.08 2.20
C THR A 114 -0.25 -0.67 3.11
N ALA A 115 -0.44 0.41 3.86
CA ALA A 115 0.42 0.76 4.99
C ALA A 115 -0.42 1.21 6.18
N THR A 116 0.00 0.85 7.39
CA THR A 116 -0.66 1.24 8.64
C THR A 116 0.15 2.31 9.36
N GLY A 117 -0.55 3.33 9.83
CA GLY A 117 0.06 4.50 10.47
C GLY A 117 -0.10 4.46 11.97
N SER A 118 0.97 4.77 12.70
CA SER A 118 0.94 4.82 14.17
C SER A 118 1.78 5.97 14.71
N TRP A 119 1.28 6.61 15.77
CA TRP A 119 2.06 7.58 16.53
C TRP A 119 3.15 6.88 17.31
N LYS A 120 4.29 7.54 17.44
CA LYS A 120 5.39 7.09 18.27
C LYS A 120 5.97 8.24 19.06
N ASP A 121 6.23 7.97 20.33
CA ASP A 121 7.12 8.79 21.13
C ASP A 121 8.53 8.75 20.51
N LYS A 122 9.09 9.94 20.25
CA LYS A 122 10.46 10.13 19.74
C LYS A 122 11.28 11.03 20.68
N LYS A 123 10.83 11.20 21.94
CA LYS A 123 11.51 11.96 22.97
C LYS A 123 12.94 11.45 23.16
N THR A 124 13.87 12.37 23.27
CA THR A 124 15.27 12.10 23.63
C THR A 124 15.67 13.00 24.80
N PRO A 125 16.74 12.68 25.55
CA PRO A 125 17.20 13.53 26.66
C PRO A 125 17.46 14.99 26.25
N GLY A 126 17.90 15.25 25.01
CA GLY A 126 18.11 16.60 24.47
C GLY A 126 16.86 17.25 23.86
N HIS A 127 15.83 16.44 23.53
CA HIS A 127 14.59 16.89 22.92
C HIS A 127 13.39 16.12 23.50
N PRO A 128 12.90 16.51 24.69
CA PRO A 128 11.82 15.81 25.38
C PRO A 128 10.42 16.11 24.81
N ASN A 129 10.33 16.82 23.68
CA ASN A 129 9.08 17.29 23.09
C ASN A 129 8.88 16.81 21.64
N LEU A 130 9.46 15.65 21.29
CA LEU A 130 9.39 15.11 19.94
C LEU A 130 8.33 14.03 19.82
N LEU A 131 7.46 14.21 18.83
CA LEU A 131 6.48 13.22 18.45
C LEU A 131 6.60 12.84 16.97
N GLY A 132 6.59 11.55 16.68
CA GLY A 132 6.67 11.02 15.32
C GLY A 132 5.40 10.29 14.88
N PHE A 133 5.22 10.20 13.58
CA PHE A 133 4.22 9.32 12.97
C PHE A 133 4.94 8.36 12.03
N ASP A 134 4.87 7.07 12.33
CA ASP A 134 5.53 6.03 11.55
C ASP A 134 4.49 5.25 10.74
N TRP A 135 4.79 5.01 9.47
CA TRP A 135 4.04 4.11 8.60
C TRP A 135 4.75 2.76 8.47
N ALA A 136 4.00 1.68 8.58
CA ALA A 136 4.45 0.32 8.29
C ALA A 136 3.73 -0.19 7.05
N GLY A 137 4.45 -0.24 5.92
CA GLY A 137 3.93 -0.78 4.66
C GLY A 137 3.96 -2.31 4.61
N ASP A 138 3.05 -2.89 3.83
CA ASP A 138 3.09 -4.32 3.49
C ASP A 138 4.38 -4.63 2.74
N LYS A 139 5.02 -5.76 3.09
CA LYS A 139 6.28 -6.19 2.46
C LYS A 139 6.10 -6.59 0.99
N ASN A 140 4.96 -7.18 0.67
CA ASN A 140 4.59 -7.66 -0.65
C ASN A 140 3.19 -7.18 -0.99
N TRP A 141 2.90 -7.08 -2.29
CA TRP A 141 1.55 -6.83 -2.78
C TRP A 141 0.65 -8.04 -2.52
N THR A 142 -0.60 -7.77 -2.15
CA THR A 142 -1.66 -8.76 -2.21
C THR A 142 -2.21 -8.76 -3.64
N ILE A 143 -2.21 -9.91 -4.30
CA ILE A 143 -2.62 -10.04 -5.70
C ILE A 143 -3.79 -11.01 -5.79
N THR A 144 -4.99 -10.47 -6.05
CA THR A 144 -6.17 -11.29 -6.36
C THR A 144 -6.19 -11.60 -7.84
N LYS A 145 -6.57 -12.83 -8.20
CA LYS A 145 -6.50 -13.34 -9.57
C LYS A 145 -7.83 -13.95 -9.96
N SER A 146 -8.33 -13.61 -11.14
CA SER A 146 -9.50 -14.26 -11.75
C SER A 146 -9.25 -14.44 -13.24
N ALA A 147 -9.66 -15.57 -13.80
CA ALA A 147 -9.63 -15.75 -15.23
C ALA A 147 -10.81 -15.02 -15.90
N GLU A 148 -10.65 -14.62 -17.15
CA GLU A 148 -11.80 -14.24 -17.97
C GLU A 148 -12.66 -15.47 -18.28
N ASP A 149 -13.98 -15.27 -18.32
CA ASP A 149 -14.91 -16.31 -18.73
C ASP A 149 -14.69 -16.63 -20.21
N VAL A 150 -14.72 -17.92 -20.52
CA VAL A 150 -14.50 -18.43 -21.88
C VAL A 150 -15.77 -19.11 -22.36
N GLN A 151 -16.24 -18.71 -23.54
CA GLN A 151 -17.39 -19.36 -24.17
C GLN A 151 -17.00 -20.75 -24.65
N TRP A 152 -17.95 -21.69 -24.63
CA TRP A 152 -17.68 -23.08 -25.00
C TRP A 152 -17.10 -23.25 -26.42
N TRP A 153 -17.42 -22.34 -27.35
CA TRP A 153 -16.91 -22.37 -28.72
C TRP A 153 -15.48 -21.84 -28.84
N GLU A 154 -15.05 -20.93 -27.95
CA GLU A 154 -13.69 -20.40 -27.89
C GLU A 154 -12.69 -21.46 -27.42
N ALA A 155 -13.18 -22.41 -26.60
CA ALA A 155 -12.39 -23.55 -26.15
C ALA A 155 -11.89 -24.44 -27.31
N PHE A 156 -12.60 -24.51 -28.45
CA PHE A 156 -12.09 -25.21 -29.63
C PHE A 156 -10.86 -24.54 -30.24
N GLY A 157 -10.71 -23.22 -30.04
CA GLY A 157 -9.54 -22.45 -30.45
C GLY A 157 -8.41 -22.47 -29.43
N GLY A 158 -8.55 -23.19 -28.32
CA GLY A 158 -7.57 -23.23 -27.24
C GLY A 158 -7.76 -22.15 -26.17
N ALA A 159 -8.84 -21.35 -26.20
CA ALA A 159 -9.12 -20.42 -25.11
C ALA A 159 -9.43 -21.18 -23.81
N SER A 160 -9.00 -20.62 -22.68
CA SER A 160 -9.09 -21.28 -21.39
C SER A 160 -9.24 -20.28 -20.24
N ASN A 161 -10.04 -20.68 -19.25
CA ASN A 161 -10.25 -19.95 -18.00
C ASN A 161 -9.28 -20.42 -16.88
N LYS A 162 -8.19 -21.11 -17.23
CA LYS A 162 -7.16 -21.46 -16.25
C LYS A 162 -6.32 -20.25 -15.87
N ILE A 163 -5.74 -20.31 -14.68
CA ILE A 163 -4.67 -19.39 -14.26
C ILE A 163 -3.37 -20.20 -14.28
N PRO A 164 -2.40 -19.86 -15.16
CA PRO A 164 -1.16 -20.60 -15.27
C PRO A 164 -0.29 -20.43 -14.01
N GLU A 165 0.50 -21.46 -13.69
CA GLU A 165 1.31 -21.51 -12.47
C GLU A 165 2.25 -20.31 -12.25
N PRO A 166 2.93 -19.73 -13.28
CA PRO A 166 3.70 -18.51 -13.08
C PRO A 166 2.88 -17.35 -12.50
N LEU A 167 1.59 -17.24 -12.86
CA LEU A 167 0.69 -16.25 -12.27
C LEU A 167 0.22 -16.66 -10.88
N GLN A 168 -0.01 -17.94 -10.61
CA GLN A 168 -0.36 -18.40 -9.26
C GLN A 168 0.71 -18.01 -8.24
N ASN A 169 1.98 -18.21 -8.62
CA ASN A 169 3.14 -17.95 -7.77
C ASN A 169 3.72 -16.52 -7.90
N LEU A 170 3.04 -15.63 -8.64
CA LEU A 170 3.49 -14.25 -8.80
C LEU A 170 3.57 -13.54 -7.44
N GLN A 171 4.76 -13.03 -7.13
CA GLN A 171 5.03 -12.15 -5.99
C GLN A 171 5.61 -10.84 -6.51
N VAL A 172 5.15 -9.73 -5.95
CA VAL A 172 5.67 -8.39 -6.25
C VAL A 172 6.09 -7.74 -4.94
N PRO A 173 7.32 -7.22 -4.83
CA PRO A 173 7.80 -6.56 -3.63
C PRO A 173 7.12 -5.20 -3.42
N SER A 174 7.15 -4.70 -2.19
CA SER A 174 6.62 -3.38 -1.84
C SER A 174 7.17 -2.27 -2.75
N PRO A 175 6.35 -1.25 -3.07
CA PRO A 175 6.83 -0.09 -3.81
C PRO A 175 7.92 0.66 -3.04
N ASN A 176 8.85 1.30 -3.75
CA ASN A 176 9.94 2.07 -3.17
C ASN A 176 9.53 3.50 -2.73
N THR A 177 8.29 3.66 -2.27
CA THR A 177 7.78 4.96 -1.81
C THR A 177 8.35 5.33 -0.43
N LYS A 178 8.65 6.62 -0.24
CA LYS A 178 9.16 7.14 1.05
C LYS A 178 8.00 7.52 1.95
N LEU A 179 7.76 6.71 2.98
CA LEU A 179 6.68 6.94 3.95
C LEU A 179 7.13 7.74 5.19
N GLU A 180 8.40 8.14 5.26
CA GLU A 180 8.94 8.87 6.40
C GLU A 180 8.25 10.23 6.58
N MET A 181 7.70 10.46 7.78
CA MET A 181 7.19 11.75 8.20
C MET A 181 8.19 12.45 9.10
N ASN A 182 8.23 13.79 9.03
CA ASN A 182 9.04 14.57 9.97
C ASN A 182 8.44 14.49 11.38
N THR A 183 9.31 14.55 12.38
CA THR A 183 8.89 14.66 13.79
C THR A 183 8.36 16.06 14.09
N LEU A 184 7.31 16.13 14.90
CA LEU A 184 6.79 17.37 15.46
C LEU A 184 7.53 17.69 16.76
N ASP A 185 8.13 18.87 16.85
CA ASP A 185 8.58 19.46 18.11
C ASP A 185 7.50 20.39 18.65
N TYR A 186 6.84 20.01 19.75
CA TYR A 186 5.74 20.77 20.34
C TYR A 186 6.18 21.75 21.44
N PHE A 187 7.49 22.01 21.57
CA PHE A 187 8.02 22.98 22.55
C PHE A 187 7.62 24.44 22.24
N LEU A 188 7.55 24.80 20.96
CA LEU A 188 7.27 26.18 20.55
C LEU A 188 5.81 26.60 20.80
N THR A 189 4.85 25.67 20.68
CA THR A 189 3.42 25.96 20.90
C THR A 189 3.08 26.19 22.38
N THR A 190 3.91 25.72 23.30
CA THR A 190 3.59 25.73 24.75
C THR A 190 4.20 26.92 25.48
N ASN A 191 5.38 27.39 25.06
CA ASN A 191 5.94 28.66 25.56
C ASN A 191 5.18 29.91 25.07
N LEU A 192 4.49 29.83 23.93
CA LEU A 192 3.64 30.92 23.41
C LEU A 192 2.36 31.10 24.21
N LEU A 193 1.79 30.02 24.75
CA LEU A 193 0.53 30.04 25.50
C LEU A 193 0.75 30.23 27.01
N TYR A 194 1.90 29.79 27.55
CA TYR A 194 2.20 29.84 28.98
C TYR A 194 3.67 30.24 29.25
N PRO A 195 4.03 31.52 29.11
CA PRO A 195 5.40 31.97 29.32
C PRO A 195 5.86 31.72 30.77
N GLY A 196 6.97 30.96 30.90
CA GLY A 196 7.85 31.01 32.07
C GLY A 196 7.73 29.90 33.11
N LYS A 197 6.67 29.06 33.14
CA LYS A 197 6.55 28.03 34.21
C LYS A 197 5.83 26.72 33.86
N HIS A 198 5.26 26.56 32.66
CA HIS A 198 4.51 25.35 32.32
C HIS A 198 5.14 24.66 31.11
N ILE A 199 5.72 23.47 31.35
CA ILE A 199 6.04 22.55 30.25
C ILE A 199 4.81 21.67 30.07
N PHE A 200 4.19 21.75 28.91
CA PHE A 200 3.20 20.77 28.50
C PHE A 200 3.93 19.47 28.16
N ASP A 201 3.66 18.43 28.92
CA ASP A 201 4.15 17.09 28.68
C ASP A 201 3.05 16.31 27.98
N ALA A 202 3.22 16.08 26.68
CA ALA A 202 2.25 15.34 25.89
C ALA A 202 2.09 13.93 26.44
N ASP A 203 0.83 13.50 26.57
CA ASP A 203 0.51 12.11 26.90
C ASP A 203 1.09 11.19 25.83
N ASP A 204 1.61 10.04 26.24
CA ASP A 204 2.14 9.05 25.31
C ASP A 204 1.01 8.52 24.39
N PRO A 205 1.05 8.80 23.08
CA PRO A 205 0.03 8.34 22.16
C PRO A 205 0.19 6.85 21.81
N SER A 206 1.16 6.15 22.42
CA SER A 206 1.26 4.69 22.39
C SER A 206 0.69 4.03 23.65
N SER A 207 0.33 4.81 24.67
CA SER A 207 -0.40 4.31 25.83
C SER A 207 -1.77 3.82 25.37
N GLY A 208 -2.24 2.65 25.84
CA GLY A 208 -3.53 2.08 25.42
C GLY A 208 -4.77 2.87 25.90
N SER A 209 -4.60 4.12 26.34
CA SER A 209 -5.66 5.03 26.76
C SER A 209 -6.51 5.46 25.56
N THR A 210 -7.80 5.67 25.80
CA THR A 210 -8.78 6.11 24.78
C THR A 210 -9.18 7.58 24.93
N ASP A 211 -8.77 8.20 26.04
CA ASP A 211 -9.11 9.55 26.48
C ASP A 211 -7.88 10.49 26.51
N LYS A 212 -6.67 9.93 26.41
CA LYS A 212 -5.40 10.65 26.32
C LYS A 212 -4.64 10.21 25.07
N GLY A 213 -3.98 11.14 24.38
CA GLY A 213 -3.15 10.90 23.21
C GLY A 213 -3.36 11.93 22.11
N LEU A 214 -3.36 11.47 20.85
CA LEU A 214 -3.39 12.34 19.68
C LEU A 214 -4.50 11.95 18.68
N ALA A 215 -5.26 12.94 18.18
CA ALA A 215 -6.35 12.74 17.22
C ALA A 215 -6.30 13.72 16.00
N PHE A 216 -6.93 13.33 14.89
CA PHE A 216 -7.14 14.15 13.68
C PHE A 216 -8.64 14.26 13.32
N PRO A 217 -9.50 14.84 14.15
CA PRO A 217 -10.90 15.03 13.79
C PRO A 217 -11.09 16.03 12.63
N HIS A 218 -10.19 17.02 12.49
CA HIS A 218 -9.99 17.92 11.34
C HIS A 218 -8.65 18.66 11.47
N ASP A 219 -8.30 19.06 12.70
CA ASP A 219 -6.98 19.57 13.11
C ASP A 219 -6.26 18.56 14.03
N LEU A 220 -4.96 18.77 14.26
CA LEU A 220 -4.16 17.97 15.20
C LEU A 220 -4.54 18.30 16.65
N ILE A 221 -5.10 17.34 17.38
CA ILE A 221 -5.34 17.45 18.82
C ILE A 221 -4.30 16.63 19.56
N LEU A 222 -3.59 17.25 20.51
CA LEU A 222 -2.64 16.61 21.41
C LEU A 222 -3.08 16.83 22.85
N THR A 223 -3.29 15.75 23.61
CA THR A 223 -3.52 15.84 25.06
C THR A 223 -2.21 15.73 25.82
N GLY A 224 -2.20 16.26 27.04
CA GLY A 224 -1.03 16.24 27.90
C GLY A 224 -1.28 16.96 29.19
N GLU A 225 -0.32 16.85 30.09
CA GLU A 225 -0.36 17.48 31.41
C GLU A 225 0.60 18.67 31.42
N THR A 226 0.12 19.82 31.91
CA THR A 226 1.00 20.95 32.21
C THR A 226 1.69 20.71 33.54
N LYS A 227 3.02 20.55 33.51
CA LYS A 227 3.84 20.45 34.72
C LYS A 227 4.45 21.80 35.04
N ILE A 228 4.34 22.20 36.31
CA ILE A 228 5.09 23.33 36.87
C ILE A 228 6.48 22.82 37.23
N LYS A 229 7.53 23.43 36.67
CA LYS A 229 8.90 23.25 37.14
C LYS A 229 9.31 24.39 38.06
#